data_AF-A0A0E3V959-F1
#
_entry.id   AF-A0A0E3V959-F1
#
_cell.length_a   1.000
_cell.length_b   1.000
_cell.length_c   1.000
_cell.angle_alpha   90.00
_cell.angle_beta   90.00
_cell.angle_gamma   90.00
#
_symmetry.space_group_name_H-M   'P 1'
#
loop_
_entity.id
_entity.type
_entity.pdbx_description
1 polymer ?
#
loop_
_entity_poly.entity_id
_entity_poly.type
_entity_poly.pdbx_seq_one_letter_code
_entity_poly.pdbx_strand_id
1 'polypeptide(L)'
;MKHVTAFFLIGVLVISLASFRNVSIRQKPLGTSSVMSAADTVKIDAESGMINDPNLMMVKAQCTACHSSKLILQHRFTRAGWQERIRWMQKYHKLWDLGESEKVVLDYLEKYYGPENAANINTFRRQPLKDVQWYRLPQ
;
A
#
# COMPACT_ATOMS: atom_id res chain seq x y z
N MET A 1 21.73 -55.62 3.61
CA MET A 1 21.31 -54.30 4.13
C MET A 1 21.95 -53.11 3.40
N LYS A 2 23.24 -53.15 3.00
CA LYS A 2 23.92 -52.03 2.30
C LYS A 2 23.43 -51.74 0.87
N HIS A 3 22.88 -52.73 0.17
CA HIS A 3 22.36 -52.55 -1.19
C HIS A 3 20.96 -51.91 -1.22
N VAL A 4 20.13 -52.16 -0.19
CA VAL A 4 18.76 -51.63 -0.09
C VAL A 4 18.77 -50.12 0.14
N THR A 5 19.72 -49.62 0.93
CA THR A 5 19.91 -48.17 1.16
C THR A 5 20.44 -47.45 -0.08
N ALA A 6 21.28 -48.10 -0.89
CA ALA A 6 21.79 -47.52 -2.14
C ALA A 6 20.69 -47.35 -3.19
N PHE A 7 19.80 -48.33 -3.35
CA PHE A 7 18.65 -48.21 -4.27
C PHE A 7 17.64 -47.14 -3.83
N PHE A 8 17.42 -46.96 -2.52
CA PHE A 8 16.57 -45.89 -2.00
C PHE A 8 17.12 -44.49 -2.27
N LEU A 9 18.43 -44.27 -2.07
CA LEU A 9 19.05 -42.96 -2.31
C LEU A 9 19.08 -42.59 -3.80
N ILE A 10 19.31 -43.57 -4.68
CA ILE A 10 19.27 -43.34 -6.14
C ILE A 10 17.84 -43.04 -6.61
N GLY A 11 16.83 -43.73 -6.05
CA GLY A 11 15.42 -43.47 -6.35
C GLY A 11 14.98 -42.04 -5.99
N VAL A 12 15.38 -41.53 -4.81
CA VAL A 12 15.07 -40.15 -4.39
C VAL A 12 15.77 -39.12 -5.29
N LEU A 13 16.98 -39.40 -5.76
CA LEU A 13 17.73 -38.49 -6.61
C LEU A 13 17.08 -38.34 -8.00
N VAL A 14 16.57 -39.42 -8.58
CA VAL A 14 15.89 -39.39 -9.90
C VAL A 14 14.54 -38.66 -9.82
N ILE A 15 13.78 -38.83 -8.72
CA ILE A 15 12.49 -38.14 -8.52
C ILE A 15 12.69 -36.61 -8.35
N SER A 16 13.80 -36.20 -7.71
CA SER A 16 14.14 -34.78 -7.54
C SER A 16 14.47 -34.09 -8.87
N LEU A 17 15.23 -34.74 -9.77
CA LEU A 17 15.54 -34.17 -11.09
C LEU A 17 14.30 -34.04 -11.99
N ALA A 18 13.31 -34.93 -11.88
CA ALA A 18 12.09 -34.86 -12.70
C ALA A 18 11.14 -33.70 -12.31
N SER A 19 11.30 -33.13 -11.11
CA SER A 19 10.44 -32.04 -10.60
C SER A 19 10.84 -30.66 -11.13
N PHE A 20 12.04 -30.52 -11.71
CA PHE A 20 12.51 -29.28 -12.34
C PHE A 20 12.22 -29.22 -13.85
N ARG A 21 11.06 -29.71 -14.31
CA ARG A 21 10.59 -29.39 -15.67
C ARG A 21 10.19 -27.91 -15.70
N ASN A 22 11.02 -27.12 -16.39
CA ASN A 22 10.80 -25.72 -16.74
C ASN A 22 9.33 -25.44 -17.06
N VAL A 23 8.65 -24.72 -16.16
CA VAL A 23 7.38 -24.06 -16.46
C VAL A 23 7.72 -22.97 -17.48
N SER A 24 7.54 -23.29 -18.76
CA SER A 24 7.51 -22.28 -19.81
C SER A 24 6.23 -21.48 -19.63
N ILE A 25 6.31 -20.39 -18.87
CA ILE A 25 5.21 -19.42 -18.76
C ILE A 25 5.04 -18.82 -20.15
N ARG A 26 4.00 -19.24 -20.87
CA ARG A 26 3.55 -18.59 -22.10
C ARG A 26 3.04 -17.20 -21.73
N GLN A 27 3.91 -16.19 -21.76
CA GLN A 27 3.48 -14.80 -21.71
C GLN A 27 2.67 -14.53 -22.98
N LYS A 28 1.34 -14.47 -22.81
CA LYS A 28 0.46 -13.93 -23.85
C LYS A 28 0.86 -12.45 -24.00
N PRO A 29 1.26 -11.98 -25.20
CA PRO A 29 1.61 -10.58 -25.36
C PRO A 29 0.34 -9.77 -25.09
N LEU A 30 0.35 -9.04 -23.98
CA LEU A 30 -0.74 -8.16 -23.60
C LEU A 30 -0.62 -6.96 -24.54
N GLY A 31 -1.65 -6.76 -25.36
CA GLY A 31 -1.71 -5.66 -26.32
C GLY A 31 -1.34 -4.35 -25.64
N THR A 32 -0.44 -3.62 -26.29
CA THR A 32 0.00 -2.27 -25.93
C THR A 32 -1.20 -1.33 -25.94
N SER A 33 -1.92 -1.30 -24.82
CA SER A 33 -2.80 -0.18 -24.51
C SER A 33 -1.89 0.99 -24.20
N SER A 34 -1.77 1.89 -25.17
CA SER A 34 -1.20 3.22 -24.96
C SER A 34 -2.04 3.93 -23.91
N VAL A 35 -1.67 3.74 -22.65
CA VAL A 35 -2.09 4.64 -21.58
C VAL A 35 -1.17 5.84 -21.73
N MET A 36 -1.72 6.94 -22.24
CA MET A 36 -1.08 8.25 -22.16
C MET A 36 -0.67 8.47 -20.71
N SER A 37 0.62 8.34 -20.42
CA SER A 37 1.20 8.70 -19.14
C SER A 37 1.16 10.22 -19.07
N ALA A 38 0.18 10.76 -18.35
CA ALA A 38 0.27 12.13 -17.87
C ALA A 38 1.61 12.22 -17.13
N ALA A 39 2.50 13.08 -17.61
CA ALA A 39 3.82 13.23 -17.03
C ALA A 39 3.68 13.52 -15.53
N ASP A 40 4.19 12.59 -14.72
CA ASP A 40 4.21 12.67 -13.27
C ASP A 40 5.19 13.77 -12.86
N THR A 41 4.71 15.01 -12.87
CA THR A 41 5.49 16.20 -12.48
C THR A 41 5.54 16.37 -10.96
N VAL A 42 4.81 15.54 -10.22
CA VAL A 42 4.79 15.58 -8.76
C VAL A 42 5.99 14.82 -8.25
N LYS A 43 7.02 15.55 -7.83
CA LYS A 43 8.17 14.95 -7.16
C LYS A 43 7.67 14.27 -5.87
N ILE A 44 7.97 12.99 -5.69
CA ILE A 44 7.67 12.24 -4.48
C ILE A 44 8.95 12.16 -3.64
N ASP A 45 8.84 12.38 -2.32
CA ASP A 45 9.93 12.18 -1.38
C ASP A 45 10.24 10.69 -1.25
N ALA A 46 11.49 10.30 -1.52
CA ALA A 46 11.88 8.89 -1.56
C ALA A 46 11.77 8.19 -0.20
N GLU A 47 11.93 8.93 0.89
CA GLU A 47 11.86 8.38 2.25
C GLU A 47 10.42 8.18 2.71
N SER A 48 9.58 9.21 2.59
CA SER A 48 8.21 9.19 3.12
C SER A 48 7.18 8.69 2.10
N GLY A 49 7.51 8.67 0.80
CA GLY A 49 6.54 8.43 -0.27
C GLY A 49 5.49 9.53 -0.40
N MET A 50 5.65 10.67 0.30
CA MET A 50 4.70 11.78 0.24
C MET A 50 5.08 12.80 -0.83
N ILE A 51 4.14 13.68 -1.20
CA ILE A 51 4.36 14.71 -2.21
C ILE A 51 5.43 15.71 -1.72
N ASN A 52 6.47 15.91 -2.53
CA ASN A 52 7.55 16.83 -2.23
C ASN A 52 7.09 18.28 -2.43
N ASP A 53 6.87 18.97 -1.30
CA ASP A 53 6.42 20.35 -1.16
C ASP A 53 7.30 21.05 -0.11
N PRO A 54 7.46 22.38 -0.14
CA PRO A 54 8.19 23.10 0.90
C PRO A 54 7.74 22.79 2.34
N ASN A 55 6.45 22.46 2.54
CA ASN A 55 5.90 22.13 3.86
C ASN A 55 6.11 20.67 4.30
N LEU A 56 6.64 19.80 3.42
CA LEU A 56 6.80 18.37 3.69
C LEU A 56 7.62 18.11 4.96
N MET A 57 8.71 18.85 5.17
CA MET A 57 9.58 18.63 6.34
C MET A 57 8.85 18.90 7.66
N MET A 58 7.98 19.92 7.68
CA MET A 58 7.12 20.18 8.85
C MET A 58 6.17 19.01 9.09
N VAL A 59 5.53 18.49 8.04
CA VAL A 59 4.60 17.36 8.17
C VAL A 59 5.32 16.08 8.62
N LYS A 60 6.52 15.80 8.10
CA LYS A 60 7.33 14.66 8.58
C LYS A 60 7.65 14.80 10.06
N ALA A 61 8.10 15.98 10.50
CA ALA A 61 8.41 16.23 11.90
C ALA A 61 7.20 16.00 12.83
N GLN A 62 5.99 16.42 12.41
CA GLN A 62 4.78 16.31 13.23
C GLN A 62 4.11 14.93 13.15
N CYS A 63 4.12 14.27 11.99
CA CYS A 63 3.25 13.13 11.71
C CYS A 63 3.97 11.79 11.54
N THR A 64 5.30 11.76 11.44
CA THR A 64 6.06 10.51 11.24
C THR A 64 6.97 10.14 12.41
N ALA A 65 6.87 10.83 13.55
CA ALA A 65 7.68 10.55 14.73
C ALA A 65 7.32 9.22 15.43
N CYS A 66 6.05 8.79 15.34
CA CYS A 66 5.56 7.60 16.06
C CYS A 66 5.28 6.40 15.13
N HIS A 67 5.00 6.65 13.85
CA HIS A 67 4.69 5.60 12.87
C HIS A 67 5.01 6.08 11.45
N SER A 68 5.05 5.14 10.51
CA SER A 68 5.33 5.43 9.10
C SER A 68 4.30 6.37 8.46
N SER A 69 4.77 7.19 7.51
CA SER A 69 3.95 8.00 6.59
C SER A 69 2.96 7.18 5.76
N LYS A 70 3.15 5.85 5.65
CA LYS A 70 2.22 4.96 4.94
C LYS A 70 0.78 5.08 5.41
N LEU A 71 0.54 5.36 6.70
CA LEU A 71 -0.82 5.60 7.19
C LEU A 71 -1.44 6.84 6.54
N ILE A 72 -0.69 7.92 6.40
CA ILE A 72 -1.15 9.13 5.70
C ILE A 72 -1.48 8.79 4.23
N LEU A 73 -0.58 8.05 3.56
CA LEU A 73 -0.76 7.64 2.16
C LEU A 73 -2.01 6.78 1.92
N GLN A 74 -2.46 6.01 2.92
CA GLN A 74 -3.62 5.13 2.83
C GLN A 74 -4.95 5.85 3.05
N HIS A 75 -4.94 7.05 3.64
CA HIS A 75 -6.15 7.77 4.03
C HIS A 75 -6.40 9.00 3.17
N ARG A 76 -7.68 9.29 2.92
CA ARG A 76 -8.13 10.53 2.26
C ARG A 76 -9.24 11.12 3.10
N PHE A 77 -9.00 12.32 3.64
CA PHE A 77 -9.95 13.01 4.50
C PHE A 77 -10.09 14.46 4.05
N THR A 78 -11.27 15.03 4.29
CA THR A 78 -11.42 16.49 4.27
C THR A 78 -10.53 17.12 5.34
N ARG A 79 -10.34 18.44 5.29
CA ARG A 79 -9.68 19.18 6.37
C ARG A 79 -10.22 18.83 7.75
N ALA A 80 -11.55 18.83 7.89
CA ALA A 80 -12.22 18.50 9.14
C ALA A 80 -11.89 17.06 9.59
N GLY A 81 -11.86 16.11 8.65
CA GLY A 81 -11.47 14.74 8.95
C GLY A 81 -10.02 14.64 9.42
N TRP A 82 -9.07 15.30 8.76
CA TRP A 82 -7.66 15.34 9.20
C TRP A 82 -7.50 15.97 10.58
N GLN A 83 -8.19 17.08 10.84
CA GLN A 83 -8.20 17.73 12.15
C GLN A 83 -8.76 16.81 13.23
N GLU A 84 -9.84 16.09 12.95
CA GLU A 84 -10.39 15.10 13.88
C GLU A 84 -9.38 13.98 14.19
N ARG A 85 -8.61 13.53 13.19
CA ARG A 85 -7.54 12.55 13.40
C ARG A 85 -6.42 13.09 14.29
N ILE A 86 -6.00 14.34 14.08
CA ILE A 86 -5.04 15.00 14.98
C ILE A 86 -5.58 15.04 16.40
N ARG A 87 -6.83 15.48 16.60
CA ARG A 87 -7.48 15.54 17.92
C ARG A 87 -7.58 14.17 18.59
N TRP A 88 -7.89 13.12 17.83
CA TRP A 88 -7.91 11.75 18.35
C TRP A 88 -6.52 11.26 18.75
N MET A 89 -5.49 11.55 17.96
CA MET A 89 -4.10 11.23 18.32
C MET A 89 -3.65 11.99 19.57
N GLN A 90 -4.04 13.26 19.71
CA GLN A 90 -3.75 14.04 20.93
C GLN A 90 -4.44 13.42 22.16
N LYS A 91 -5.71 13.05 22.02
CA LYS A 91 -6.50 12.47 23.12
C LYS A 91 -6.01 11.08 23.56
N TYR A 92 -5.77 10.18 22.60
CA TYR A 92 -5.54 8.76 22.88
C TYR A 92 -4.09 8.31 22.70
N HIS A 93 -3.32 8.98 21.85
CA HIS A 93 -1.95 8.59 21.48
C HIS A 93 -0.88 9.58 21.94
N LYS A 94 -1.26 10.56 22.78
CA LYS A 94 -0.35 11.57 23.36
C LYS A 94 0.43 12.36 22.32
N LEU A 95 -0.17 12.59 21.15
CA LEU A 95 0.35 13.59 20.23
C LEU A 95 0.36 14.94 20.95
N TRP A 96 1.46 15.67 20.82
CA TRP A 96 1.61 16.99 21.40
C TRP A 96 0.68 18.02 20.73
N ASP A 97 0.61 19.22 21.28
CA ASP A 97 -0.03 20.34 20.59
C ASP A 97 0.85 20.81 19.43
N LEU A 98 0.26 20.87 18.23
CA LEU A 98 0.97 21.28 17.01
C LEU A 98 1.15 22.81 16.96
N GLY A 99 0.38 23.58 17.74
CA GLY A 99 0.45 25.03 17.76
C GLY A 99 0.33 25.65 16.35
N GLU A 100 1.21 26.58 16.01
CA GLU A 100 1.22 27.26 14.71
C GLU A 100 1.46 26.30 13.52
N SER A 101 2.10 25.15 13.77
CA SER A 101 2.34 24.15 12.71
C SER A 101 1.05 23.44 12.27
N GLU A 102 -0.01 23.45 13.08
CA GLU A 102 -1.26 22.76 12.77
C GLU A 102 -1.86 23.22 11.44
N LYS A 103 -1.90 24.54 11.21
CA LYS A 103 -2.43 25.10 9.97
C LYS A 103 -1.64 24.61 8.76
N VAL A 104 -0.31 24.63 8.85
CA VAL A 104 0.60 24.19 7.77
C VAL A 104 0.40 22.71 7.47
N VAL A 105 0.29 21.89 8.51
CA VAL A 105 0.04 20.45 8.38
C VAL A 105 -1.31 20.19 7.72
N LEU A 106 -2.38 20.84 8.20
CA LEU A 106 -3.72 20.68 7.63
C LEU A 106 -3.81 21.17 6.19
N ASP A 107 -3.18 22.30 5.85
CA ASP A 107 -3.13 22.83 4.48
C ASP A 107 -2.45 21.84 3.53
N TYR A 108 -1.33 21.24 3.94
CA TYR A 108 -0.63 20.23 3.14
C TYR A 108 -1.46 18.94 3.00
N LEU A 109 -2.01 18.42 4.11
CA LEU A 109 -2.79 17.18 4.11
C LEU A 109 -4.09 17.31 3.30
N GLU A 110 -4.77 18.44 3.38
CA GLU A 110 -5.97 18.72 2.59
C GLU A 110 -5.63 18.83 1.10
N LYS A 111 -4.59 19.59 0.74
CA LYS A 111 -4.20 19.80 -0.65
C LYS A 111 -3.79 18.52 -1.36
N TYR A 112 -3.03 17.66 -0.69
CA TYR A 112 -2.38 16.50 -1.32
C TYR A 112 -3.02 15.17 -0.97
N TYR A 113 -3.71 15.09 0.17
CA TYR A 113 -4.35 13.89 0.70
C TYR A 113 -5.83 14.15 1.08
N GLY A 114 -6.44 15.14 0.42
CA GLY A 114 -7.86 15.43 0.45
C GLY A 114 -8.71 14.39 -0.28
N PRO A 115 -10.05 14.47 -0.21
CA PRO A 115 -10.96 13.53 -0.86
C PRO A 115 -11.08 13.73 -2.39
N GLU A 116 -10.35 14.67 -2.99
CA GLU A 116 -10.52 15.01 -4.41
C GLU A 116 -10.13 13.81 -5.29
N ASN A 117 -11.12 13.38 -6.08
CA ASN A 117 -11.15 12.22 -6.96
C ASN A 117 -11.53 10.90 -6.28
N ALA A 118 -12.81 10.80 -5.91
CA ALA A 118 -13.53 9.53 -5.85
C ALA A 118 -13.30 8.61 -7.08
N ALA A 119 -12.80 9.14 -8.21
CA ALA A 119 -12.31 8.38 -9.35
C ALA A 119 -11.17 7.39 -9.01
N ASN A 120 -10.41 7.62 -7.94
CA ASN A 120 -9.39 6.69 -7.42
C ASN A 120 -9.86 5.84 -6.22
N ILE A 121 -11.13 5.93 -5.80
CA ILE A 121 -11.68 4.98 -4.80
C ILE A 121 -11.53 3.53 -5.30
N ASN A 122 -11.55 3.37 -6.63
CA ASN A 122 -11.36 2.09 -7.30
C ASN A 122 -9.89 1.63 -7.40
N THR A 123 -8.94 2.54 -7.14
CA THR A 123 -7.49 2.27 -7.17
C THR A 123 -6.95 1.95 -5.78
N PHE A 124 -7.55 2.54 -4.73
CA PHE A 124 -7.10 2.36 -3.33
C PHE A 124 -7.94 1.36 -2.51
N ARG A 125 -9.18 1.05 -2.93
CA ARG A 125 -10.00 -0.02 -2.34
C ARG A 125 -10.26 -1.10 -3.38
N ARG A 126 -10.29 -2.37 -2.95
CA ARG A 126 -10.80 -3.47 -3.79
C ARG A 126 -12.22 -3.11 -4.26
N GLN A 127 -12.48 -3.30 -5.55
CA GLN A 127 -13.84 -3.20 -6.09
C GLN A 127 -14.79 -4.07 -5.27
N PRO A 128 -16.05 -3.63 -5.06
CA PRO A 128 -17.08 -4.52 -4.56
C PRO A 128 -17.11 -5.80 -5.40
N LEU A 129 -17.12 -6.95 -4.73
CA LEU A 129 -17.26 -8.22 -5.41
C LEU A 129 -18.61 -8.24 -6.12
N LYS A 130 -18.60 -8.54 -7.41
CA LYS A 130 -19.82 -8.79 -8.19
C LYS A 130 -20.13 -10.29 -8.09
N ASP A 131 -21.41 -10.63 -7.98
CA ASP A 131 -21.91 -12.01 -8.06
C ASP A 131 -21.45 -12.96 -6.93
N VAL A 132 -21.38 -12.47 -5.69
CA VAL A 132 -21.03 -13.31 -4.53
C VAL A 132 -22.14 -14.30 -4.20
N GLN A 133 -21.88 -15.60 -4.40
CA GLN A 133 -22.70 -16.69 -3.89
C GLN A 133 -22.22 -17.09 -2.50
N TRP A 134 -22.92 -16.60 -1.46
CA TRP A 134 -22.60 -16.96 -0.08
C TRP A 134 -23.08 -18.39 0.23
N TYR A 135 -22.19 -19.21 0.81
CA TYR A 135 -22.59 -20.52 1.34
C TYR A 135 -23.45 -20.34 2.60
N ARG A 136 -24.56 -21.07 2.70
CA ARG A 136 -25.42 -21.06 3.89
C ARG A 136 -24.83 -21.97 4.97
N LEU A 137 -24.55 -21.40 6.14
CA LEU A 137 -24.21 -22.18 7.31
C LEU A 137 -25.46 -22.92 7.83
N PRO A 138 -25.37 -24.22 8.14
CA PRO A 138 -26.43 -24.93 8.82
C PRO A 138 -26.63 -24.34 10.24
N GLN A 139 -27.90 -24.25 10.66
CA GLN A 139 -28.29 -23.85 12.01
C GLN A 139 -28.23 -25.04 12.97
#